data_AF-A0A433SAJ5-F1
#
_entry.id   AF-A0A433SAJ5-F1
#
_cell.length_a   1.000
_cell.length_b   1.000
_cell.length_c   1.000
_cell.angle_alpha   90.00
_cell.angle_beta   90.00
_cell.angle_gamma   90.00
#
_symmetry.space_group_name_H-M   'P 1'
#
loop_
_entity.id
_entity.type
_entity.pdbx_description
1 polymer ?
#
loop_
_entity_poly.entity_id
_entity_poly.type
_entity_poly.pdbx_seq_one_letter_code
_entity_poly.pdbx_strand_id
1 'polypeptide(L)'
;MSRVWGRIFKSAVYILGGIILLGILLIGVDTFQYHQAHRKAEQFCAQYLLGAPVDVTQVMHSAVQAGADPRQAHFMSDQKSAVYENQQSLDALKGPQTGKVIMVWKTLLSSRCVCSIEVTENQVARAHTRYLD
;
A
#
# COMPACT_ATOMS: atom_id res chain seq x y z
N MET A 1 -23.19 -40.50 32.31
CA MET A 1 -23.16 -39.44 31.27
C MET A 1 -22.27 -38.22 31.59
N SER A 2 -21.83 -37.98 32.85
CA SER A 2 -21.05 -36.76 33.19
C SER A 2 -19.60 -36.71 32.67
N ARG A 3 -18.92 -37.85 32.50
CA ARG A 3 -17.51 -37.90 32.05
C ARG A 3 -17.30 -37.52 30.58
N VAL A 4 -18.35 -37.59 29.75
CA VAL A 4 -18.28 -37.22 28.33
C VAL A 4 -18.35 -35.70 28.18
N TRP A 5 -19.28 -35.05 28.89
CA TRP A 5 -19.41 -33.60 28.95
C TRP A 5 -18.16 -32.90 29.48
N GLY A 6 -17.51 -33.45 30.51
CA GLY A 6 -16.24 -32.89 31.03
C GLY A 6 -15.08 -32.95 30.03
N ARG A 7 -15.05 -33.94 29.13
CA ARG A 7 -14.03 -34.04 28.06
C ARG A 7 -14.31 -33.05 26.93
N ILE A 8 -15.57 -32.96 26.49
CA ILE A 8 -15.99 -32.01 25.45
C ILE A 8 -15.73 -30.57 25.91
N PHE A 9 -16.07 -30.23 27.15
CA PHE A 9 -15.84 -28.89 27.70
C PHE A 9 -14.34 -28.53 27.72
N LYS A 10 -13.48 -29.45 28.18
CA LYS A 10 -12.02 -29.24 28.15
C LYS A 10 -11.51 -29.03 26.73
N SER A 11 -11.91 -29.88 25.79
CA SER A 11 -11.52 -29.73 24.38
C SER A 11 -12.01 -28.40 23.79
N ALA A 12 -13.23 -27.97 24.11
CA ALA A 12 -13.77 -26.69 23.66
C ALA A 12 -12.95 -25.50 24.20
N VAL A 13 -12.57 -25.53 25.48
CA VAL A 13 -11.71 -24.49 26.08
C VAL A 13 -10.34 -24.42 25.40
N TYR A 14 -9.71 -25.57 25.12
CA TYR A 14 -8.41 -25.58 24.41
C TYR A 14 -8.52 -25.05 22.98
N ILE A 15 -9.57 -25.43 22.25
CA ILE A 15 -9.81 -24.95 20.88
C ILE A 15 -10.08 -23.45 20.89
N LEU A 16 -10.96 -22.98 21.78
CA LEU A 16 -11.30 -21.56 21.89
C LEU A 16 -10.07 -20.72 22.26
N GLY A 17 -9.27 -21.21 23.22
CA GLY A 17 -8.01 -20.58 23.60
C GLY A 17 -7.01 -20.49 22.44
N GLY A 18 -6.89 -21.54 21.64
CA GLY A 18 -6.05 -21.55 20.44
C GLY A 18 -6.51 -20.55 19.37
N ILE A 19 -7.83 -20.45 19.13
CA ILE A 19 -8.39 -19.49 18.18
C ILE A 19 -8.17 -18.05 18.64
N ILE A 20 -8.38 -17.76 19.93
CA ILE A 20 -8.17 -16.42 20.49
C ILE A 20 -6.70 -16.03 20.37
N LEU A 21 -5.77 -16.92 20.73
CA LEU A 21 -4.33 -16.67 20.63
C LEU A 21 -3.92 -16.41 19.17
N LEU A 22 -4.42 -17.21 18.23
CA LEU A 22 -4.17 -17.02 16.81
C LEU A 22 -4.73 -15.67 16.32
N GLY A 23 -5.94 -15.30 16.76
CA GLY A 23 -6.56 -14.01 16.44
C GLY A 23 -5.71 -12.83 16.92
N ILE A 24 -5.23 -12.86 18.16
CA ILE A 24 -4.36 -11.82 18.72
C ILE A 24 -3.05 -11.71 17.93
N LEU A 25 -2.44 -12.85 17.57
CA LEU A 25 -1.21 -12.86 16.78
C LEU A 25 -1.43 -12.28 15.38
N LEU A 26 -2.51 -12.64 14.70
CA LEU A 26 -2.84 -12.12 13.37
C LEU A 26 -3.09 -10.60 13.40
N ILE A 27 -3.85 -10.11 14.39
CA ILE A 27 -4.09 -8.68 14.57
C ILE A 27 -2.78 -7.94 14.87
N GLY A 28 -1.92 -8.49 15.73
CA GLY A 28 -0.63 -7.89 16.06
C GLY A 28 0.31 -7.81 14.85
N VAL A 29 0.38 -8.87 14.06
CA VAL A 29 1.19 -8.91 12.82
C VAL A 29 0.67 -7.90 11.80
N ASP A 30 -0.65 -7.84 11.58
CA ASP A 30 -1.22 -6.90 10.63
C ASP A 30 -1.05 -5.44 11.09
N THR A 31 -1.24 -5.15 12.38
CA THR A 31 -0.99 -3.81 12.96
C THR A 31 0.47 -3.39 12.78
N PHE A 32 1.41 -4.31 12.99
CA PHE A 32 2.83 -4.03 12.77
C PHE A 32 3.14 -3.76 11.29
N GLN A 33 2.61 -4.59 10.38
CA GLN A 33 2.78 -4.38 8.94
C GLN A 33 2.12 -3.08 8.47
N TYR A 34 0.97 -2.74 9.03
CA TYR A 34 0.28 -1.47 8.79
C TYR A 34 1.17 -0.28 9.14
N HIS A 35 1.75 -0.24 10.34
CA HIS A 35 2.64 0.85 10.71
C HIS A 35 3.91 0.90 9.85
N GLN A 36 4.44 -0.25 9.42
CA GLN A 36 5.57 -0.27 8.49
C GLN A 36 5.18 0.26 7.10
N ALA A 37 4.07 -0.19 6.54
CA ALA A 37 3.55 0.27 5.25
C ALA A 37 3.26 1.78 5.29
N HIS A 38 2.67 2.25 6.39
CA HIS A 38 2.40 3.66 6.62
C HIS A 38 3.69 4.49 6.63
N ARG A 39 4.69 4.10 7.45
CA ARG A 39 5.97 4.81 7.52
C ARG A 39 6.66 4.87 6.16
N LYS A 40 6.62 3.78 5.38
CA LYS A 40 7.22 3.76 4.03
C LYS A 40 6.49 4.71 3.07
N ALA A 41 5.16 4.67 3.04
CA ALA A 41 4.37 5.53 2.17
C ALA A 41 4.56 7.02 2.54
N GLU A 42 4.60 7.35 3.83
CA GLU A 42 4.84 8.69 4.35
C GLU A 42 6.25 9.19 4.03
N GLN A 43 7.27 8.38 4.30
CA GLN A 43 8.66 8.70 3.97
C GLN A 43 8.84 8.91 2.46
N PHE A 44 8.21 8.07 1.63
CA PHE A 44 8.26 8.22 0.18
C PHE A 44 7.60 9.53 -0.26
N CYS A 45 6.38 9.81 0.20
CA CYS A 45 5.69 11.06 -0.13
C CYS A 45 6.47 12.30 0.32
N ALA A 46 7.15 12.24 1.47
CA ALA A 46 7.97 13.34 1.99
C ALA A 46 9.23 13.63 1.14
N GLN A 47 9.69 12.69 0.31
CA GLN A 47 10.82 12.92 -0.61
C GLN A 47 10.45 13.85 -1.77
N TYR A 48 9.15 14.00 -2.06
CA TYR A 48 8.66 14.80 -3.18
C TYR A 48 8.16 16.15 -2.68
N LEU A 49 9.02 17.15 -2.80
CA LEU A 49 8.73 18.53 -2.42
C LEU A 49 7.94 19.25 -3.54
N LEU A 50 7.05 20.15 -3.13
CA LEU A 50 6.30 21.02 -4.04
C LEU A 50 7.25 21.81 -4.97
N GLY A 51 6.91 21.87 -6.26
CA GLY A 51 7.67 22.57 -7.30
C GLY A 51 8.92 21.83 -7.79
N ALA A 52 9.29 20.70 -7.18
CA ALA A 52 10.45 19.94 -7.63
C ALA A 52 10.17 19.27 -8.99
N PRO A 53 11.14 19.28 -9.93
CA PRO A 53 11.00 18.58 -11.18
C PRO A 53 10.99 17.06 -10.94
N VAL A 54 10.07 16.34 -11.58
CA VAL A 54 9.91 14.89 -11.42
C VAL A 54 9.63 14.18 -12.74
N ASP A 55 10.25 13.03 -12.93
CA ASP A 55 9.91 12.08 -14.00
C ASP A 55 8.98 11.00 -13.43
N VAL A 56 7.76 10.93 -13.94
CA VAL A 56 6.73 9.96 -13.52
C VAL A 56 7.25 8.52 -13.57
N THR A 57 8.02 8.18 -14.59
CA THR A 57 8.59 6.84 -14.77
C THR A 57 9.53 6.50 -13.63
N GLN A 58 10.40 7.46 -13.28
CA GLN A 58 11.32 7.34 -12.16
C GLN A 58 10.57 7.24 -10.83
N VAL A 59 9.56 8.10 -10.61
CA VAL A 59 8.74 8.07 -9.39
C VAL A 59 8.11 6.69 -9.20
N MET A 60 7.51 6.14 -10.26
CA MET A 60 6.88 4.82 -10.20
C MET A 60 7.91 3.70 -9.92
N HIS A 61 9.07 3.72 -10.57
CA HIS A 61 10.16 2.78 -10.29
C HIS A 61 10.65 2.89 -8.84
N SER A 62 10.91 4.10 -8.34
CA SER A 62 11.36 4.31 -6.96
C SER A 62 10.31 3.88 -5.94
N ALA A 63 9.03 4.07 -6.22
CA ALA A 63 7.95 3.63 -5.34
C ALA A 63 7.90 2.11 -5.20
N VAL A 64 8.01 1.38 -6.31
CA VAL A 64 8.02 -0.09 -6.30
C VAL A 64 9.28 -0.63 -5.61
N GLN A 65 10.43 0.01 -5.83
CA GLN A 65 11.65 -0.30 -5.06
C GLN A 65 11.49 -0.06 -3.56
N ALA A 66 10.72 0.97 -3.16
CA ALA A 66 10.36 1.24 -1.76
C ALA A 66 9.25 0.31 -1.21
N GLY A 67 8.78 -0.65 -2.01
CA GLY A 67 7.82 -1.68 -1.60
C GLY A 67 6.36 -1.37 -1.91
N ALA A 68 6.07 -0.39 -2.77
CA ALA A 68 4.72 -0.23 -3.32
C ALA A 68 4.34 -1.45 -4.17
N ASP A 69 3.06 -1.80 -4.16
CA ASP A 69 2.50 -2.88 -4.98
C ASP A 69 2.51 -2.46 -6.47
N PRO A 70 3.31 -3.12 -7.33
CA PRO A 70 3.43 -2.77 -8.74
C PRO A 70 2.10 -2.90 -9.50
N ARG A 71 1.17 -3.74 -9.03
CA ARG A 71 -0.15 -3.91 -9.65
C ARG A 71 -1.10 -2.74 -9.37
N GLN A 72 -0.78 -1.94 -8.37
CA GLN A 72 -1.59 -0.80 -7.94
C GLN A 72 -0.86 0.53 -8.06
N ALA A 73 0.41 0.52 -8.45
CA ALA A 73 1.13 1.73 -8.84
C ALA A 73 0.68 2.16 -10.23
N HIS A 74 0.04 3.33 -10.32
CA HIS A 74 -0.52 3.84 -11.57
C HIS A 74 -0.33 5.35 -11.73
N PHE A 75 -0.25 5.78 -12.98
CA PHE A 75 -0.32 7.17 -13.37
C PHE A 75 -1.63 7.43 -14.11
N MET A 76 -2.33 8.50 -13.73
CA MET A 76 -3.56 8.97 -14.37
C MET A 76 -3.39 10.42 -14.82
N SER A 77 -3.57 10.65 -16.11
CA SER A 77 -3.68 11.95 -16.76
C SER A 77 -5.00 12.00 -17.54
N ASP A 78 -5.47 13.19 -17.86
CA ASP A 78 -6.66 13.39 -18.71
C ASP A 78 -6.50 12.77 -20.11
N GLN A 79 -5.25 12.55 -20.56
CA GLN A 79 -4.95 12.01 -21.89
C GLN A 79 -4.35 10.60 -21.86
N LYS A 80 -3.79 10.16 -20.73
CA LYS A 80 -2.99 8.93 -20.64
C LYS A 80 -3.13 8.27 -19.28
N SER A 81 -3.20 6.95 -19.25
CA SER A 81 -3.12 6.16 -18.01
C SER A 81 -2.14 5.01 -18.19
N ALA A 82 -1.33 4.75 -17.18
CA ALA A 82 -0.35 3.66 -17.21
C ALA A 82 -0.28 2.97 -15.85
N VAL A 83 -0.03 1.66 -15.87
CA VAL A 83 0.13 0.82 -14.68
C VAL A 83 1.54 0.27 -14.70
N TYR A 84 2.21 0.25 -13.55
CA TYR A 84 3.61 -0.17 -13.48
C TYR A 84 3.86 -1.59 -14.01
N GLU A 85 2.88 -2.49 -13.85
CA GLU A 85 2.96 -3.87 -14.34
C GLU A 85 3.20 -3.98 -15.85
N ASN A 86 2.87 -2.95 -16.64
CA ASN A 86 3.11 -2.94 -18.08
C ASN A 86 4.22 -1.94 -18.45
N GLN A 87 5.45 -2.45 -18.59
CA GLN A 87 6.63 -1.64 -18.94
C GLN A 87 6.43 -0.82 -20.22
N GLN A 88 5.70 -1.35 -21.21
CA GLN A 88 5.40 -0.61 -22.45
C GLN A 88 4.51 0.62 -22.19
N SER A 89 3.63 0.54 -21.19
CA SER A 89 2.79 1.67 -20.79
C SER A 89 3.57 2.75 -20.04
N LEU A 90 4.61 2.36 -19.29
CA LEU A 90 5.53 3.29 -18.63
C LEU A 90 6.41 4.02 -19.66
N ASP A 91 6.93 3.30 -20.65
CA ASP A 91 7.74 3.89 -21.71
C ASP A 91 6.98 4.94 -22.55
N ALA A 92 5.64 4.85 -22.59
CA ALA A 92 4.76 5.81 -23.25
C ALA A 92 4.54 7.13 -22.47
N LEU A 93 5.02 7.20 -21.23
CA LEU A 93 4.94 8.38 -20.35
C LEU A 93 6.14 9.34 -20.51
N LYS A 94 7.00 9.14 -21.52
CA LYS A 94 8.13 10.05 -21.80
C LYS A 94 7.61 11.44 -22.22
N GLY A 95 8.21 12.49 -21.66
CA GLY A 95 7.91 13.90 -21.96
C GLY A 95 7.15 14.62 -20.84
N PRO A 96 6.70 15.87 -21.08
CA PRO A 96 5.95 16.64 -20.09
C PRO A 96 4.63 15.96 -19.75
N GLN A 97 4.48 15.57 -18.47
CA GLN A 97 3.27 14.92 -17.97
C GLN A 97 2.54 15.83 -16.98
N THR A 98 1.22 15.90 -17.14
CA THR A 98 0.30 16.49 -16.16
C THR A 98 -0.66 15.39 -15.71
N GLY A 99 -0.78 15.19 -14.40
CA GLY A 99 -1.62 14.13 -13.85
C GLY A 99 -1.28 13.75 -12.42
N LYS A 100 -1.69 12.55 -12.03
CA LYS A 100 -1.57 12.03 -10.68
C LYS A 100 -0.93 10.65 -10.69
N VAL A 101 0.19 10.52 -9.97
CA VAL A 101 0.82 9.24 -9.63
C VAL A 101 0.20 8.73 -8.33
N ILE A 102 -0.27 7.49 -8.32
CA ILE A 102 -0.89 6.85 -7.16
C ILE A 102 -0.12 5.56 -6.88
N MET A 103 0.37 5.43 -5.65
CA MET A 103 1.20 4.30 -5.21
C MET A 103 0.61 3.71 -3.95
N VAL A 104 0.52 2.38 -3.88
CA VAL A 104 -0.20 1.68 -2.83
C VAL A 104 0.71 0.67 -2.13
N TRP A 105 0.78 0.70 -0.81
CA TRP A 105 1.40 -0.33 0.03
C TRP A 105 0.28 -1.17 0.68
N LYS A 106 0.29 -2.48 0.42
CA LYS A 106 -0.67 -3.43 0.99
C LYS A 106 -0.19 -4.00 2.33
N THR A 107 -1.13 -4.19 3.26
CA THR A 107 -0.95 -5.05 4.44
C THR A 107 -1.59 -6.42 4.23
N LEU A 108 -1.53 -7.29 5.23
CA LEU A 108 -1.97 -8.67 5.16
C LEU A 108 -3.50 -8.80 5.12
N LEU A 109 -4.23 -7.98 5.89
CA LEU A 109 -5.69 -8.09 6.09
C LEU A 109 -6.52 -7.02 5.36
N SER A 110 -5.97 -6.42 4.30
CA SER A 110 -6.64 -5.51 3.34
C SER A 110 -6.47 -4.02 3.58
N SER A 111 -5.85 -3.57 4.66
CA SER A 111 -5.52 -2.15 4.83
C SER A 111 -4.53 -1.69 3.74
N ARG A 112 -4.76 -0.49 3.20
CA ARG A 112 -3.91 0.07 2.15
C ARG A 112 -3.46 1.46 2.54
N CYS A 113 -2.15 1.67 2.47
CA CYS A 113 -1.55 3.00 2.57
C CYS A 113 -1.29 3.50 1.16
N VAL A 114 -1.77 4.70 0.85
CA VAL A 114 -1.61 5.31 -0.46
C VAL A 114 -0.76 6.56 -0.35
N CYS A 115 0.28 6.67 -1.17
CA CYS A 115 0.92 7.95 -1.45
C CYS A 115 0.48 8.40 -2.84
N SER A 116 0.02 9.64 -2.95
CA SER A 116 -0.34 10.22 -4.24
C SER A 116 0.35 11.54 -4.50
N ILE A 117 0.93 11.64 -5.68
CA ILE A 117 1.73 12.76 -6.13
C ILE A 117 1.06 13.32 -7.38
N GLU A 118 0.54 14.53 -7.26
CA GLU A 118 0.02 15.34 -8.35
C GLU A 118 1.17 16.08 -9.00
N VAL A 119 1.31 15.92 -10.31
CA VAL A 119 2.38 16.46 -11.13
C VAL A 119 1.73 17.39 -12.15
N THR A 120 2.05 18.68 -12.09
CA THR A 120 1.84 19.64 -13.20
C THR A 120 3.07 19.62 -14.11
N GLU A 121 3.17 20.47 -15.14
CA GLU A 121 4.28 20.61 -16.12
C GLU A 121 5.68 20.10 -15.68
N ASN A 122 5.83 18.78 -15.52
CA ASN A 122 6.94 18.11 -14.83
C ASN A 122 7.31 18.55 -13.41
N GLN A 123 6.43 19.22 -12.66
CA GLN A 123 6.68 19.65 -11.30
C GLN A 123 5.65 19.06 -10.33
N VAL A 124 6.09 18.75 -9.11
CA VAL A 124 5.17 18.31 -8.06
C VAL A 124 4.24 19.45 -7.67
N ALA A 125 2.96 19.32 -7.98
CA ALA A 125 1.93 20.25 -7.54
C ALA A 125 1.41 19.93 -6.14
N ARG A 126 1.42 18.64 -5.77
CA ARG A 126 0.99 18.17 -4.45
C ARG A 126 1.44 16.74 -4.17
N ALA A 127 2.06 16.48 -3.03
CA ALA A 127 2.26 15.12 -2.53
C ALA A 127 1.45 14.94 -1.24
N HIS A 128 0.68 13.85 -1.15
CA HIS A 128 -0.10 13.55 0.06
C HIS A 128 -0.33 12.06 0.23
N THR A 129 -0.30 11.62 1.48
CA THR A 129 -0.68 10.27 1.89
C THR A 129 -2.16 10.20 2.25
N ARG A 130 -2.80 9.07 1.94
CA ARG A 130 -4.18 8.76 2.34
C ARG A 130 -4.30 7.31 2.76
N TYR A 131 -5.28 7.07 3.60
CA TYR A 131 -5.66 5.75 4.08
C TYR A 131 -6.88 5.26 3.31
N LEU A 132 -6.87 4.00 2.92
CA LEU A 132 -8.04 3.31 2.41
C LEU A 132 -8.33 2.15 3.38
N ASP A 133 -9.40 2.32 4.14
CA ASP A 133 -10.01 1.30 5.00
C ASP A 133 -11.00 0.43 4.21
#